data_AF-A0A7W9QMF9-F1
#
_entry.id   AF-A0A7W9QMF9-F1
#
_cell.length_a   1.000
_cell.length_b   1.000
_cell.length_c   1.000
_cell.angle_alpha   90.00
_cell.angle_beta   90.00
_cell.angle_gamma   90.00
#
_symmetry.space_group_name_H-M   'P 1'
#
loop_
_entity.id
_entity.type
_entity.pdbx_description
1 polymer ?
#
loop_
_entity_poly.entity_id
_entity_poly.type
_entity_poly.pdbx_seq_one_letter_code
_entity_poly.pdbx_strand_id
1 'polypeptide(L)'
;MRSLAPPDVLRAHCWTQSGRISLWRYLENERNYPGWHLNADPDGCHSLLALLDALVTDGDGSRAIAITAPTKVELVVPNNRRGRAAWVAPEKLRLTFSTTDDLWSFPADLAPAALDIGAVWLAALRDGIDGIPKGRGDYCIGRGDLRLRFWW
;
A
#
# COMPACT_ATOMS: atom_id res chain seq x y z
N MET A 1 -2.87 -45.12 1.40
CA MET A 1 -3.05 -44.04 2.40
C MET A 1 -2.75 -42.73 1.71
N ARG A 2 -3.77 -41.88 1.49
CA ARG A 2 -3.53 -40.48 1.09
C ARG A 2 -3.00 -39.76 2.32
N SER A 3 -1.79 -39.23 2.23
CA SER A 3 -1.24 -38.31 3.22
C SER A 3 -2.13 -37.07 3.24
N LEU A 4 -2.82 -36.82 4.35
CA LEU A 4 -3.45 -35.54 4.61
C LEU A 4 -2.34 -34.61 5.11
N ALA A 5 -1.61 -33.98 4.19
CA ALA A 5 -0.96 -32.72 4.53
C ALA A 5 -2.07 -31.79 5.06
N PRO A 6 -1.83 -30.98 6.11
CA PRO A 6 -2.84 -30.02 6.56
C PRO A 6 -3.24 -29.17 5.35
N PRO A 7 -4.54 -29.06 5.03
CA PRO A 7 -4.99 -28.28 3.89
C PRO A 7 -4.56 -26.81 4.09
N ASP A 8 -3.90 -26.28 3.06
CA ASP A 8 -4.07 -24.91 2.58
C ASP A 8 -4.03 -23.78 3.62
N VAL A 9 -2.97 -23.72 4.43
CA VAL A 9 -2.68 -22.46 5.12
C VAL A 9 -2.14 -21.48 4.07
N LEU A 10 -2.97 -20.50 3.72
CA LEU A 10 -2.59 -19.39 2.85
C LEU A 10 -1.33 -18.70 3.37
N ARG A 11 -0.33 -18.51 2.51
CA ARG A 11 0.95 -17.91 2.88
C ARG A 11 0.76 -16.51 3.44
N ALA A 12 -0.18 -15.76 2.89
CA ALA A 12 -0.50 -14.42 3.38
C ALA A 12 -1.03 -14.44 4.83
N HIS A 13 -1.63 -15.55 5.28
CA HIS A 13 -2.08 -15.71 6.67
C HIS A 13 -0.94 -15.97 7.65
N CYS A 14 0.14 -16.62 7.19
CA CYS A 14 1.37 -16.81 7.95
C CYS A 14 2.25 -15.54 8.00
N TRP A 15 2.02 -14.59 7.10
CA TRP A 15 2.75 -13.32 7.09
C TRP A 15 2.42 -12.49 8.33
N THR A 16 3.47 -11.94 8.92
CA THR A 16 3.44 -10.98 10.02
C THR A 16 4.07 -9.67 9.58
N GLN A 17 3.39 -8.56 9.84
CA GLN A 17 3.92 -7.24 9.55
C GLN A 17 5.18 -6.94 10.36
N SER A 18 6.16 -6.34 9.70
CA SER A 18 7.37 -5.75 10.28
C SER A 18 7.53 -4.32 9.78
N GLY A 19 8.20 -3.47 10.56
CA GLY A 19 8.47 -2.08 10.19
C GLY A 19 7.26 -1.15 10.16
N ARG A 20 7.52 0.13 9.91
CA ARG A 20 6.52 1.19 9.79
C ARG A 20 6.02 1.27 8.36
N ILE A 21 4.70 1.34 8.21
CA ILE A 21 4.02 1.66 6.95
C ILE A 21 3.07 2.83 7.21
N SER A 22 3.19 3.89 6.43
CA SER A 22 2.38 5.09 6.54
C SER A 22 1.58 5.31 5.26
N LEU A 23 0.28 5.53 5.44
CA LEU A 23 -0.68 5.77 4.37
C LEU A 23 -1.55 6.98 4.74
N TRP A 24 -1.71 7.94 3.84
CA TRP A 24 -2.54 9.12 4.08
C TRP A 24 -3.15 9.70 2.81
N ARG A 25 -4.12 10.59 2.97
CA ARG A 25 -4.59 11.53 1.94
C ARG A 25 -4.51 12.94 2.47
N TYR A 26 -4.22 13.90 1.60
CA TYR A 26 -4.42 15.30 1.94
C TYR A 26 -5.89 15.68 1.79
N LEU A 27 -6.36 16.57 2.67
CA LEU A 27 -7.69 17.21 2.60
C LEU A 27 -7.61 18.61 1.97
N GLU A 28 -6.41 18.98 1.52
CA GLU A 28 -6.09 20.30 1.00
C GLU A 28 -5.09 20.15 -0.15
N ASN A 29 -5.11 21.10 -1.08
CA ASN A 29 -4.21 21.08 -2.24
C ASN A 29 -4.34 19.80 -3.10
N GLU A 30 -5.52 19.18 -3.08
CA GLU A 30 -5.82 17.91 -3.75
C GLU A 30 -5.62 17.98 -5.27
N ARG A 31 -5.69 19.17 -5.88
CA ARG A 31 -5.35 19.35 -7.30
C ARG A 31 -3.89 18.94 -7.61
N ASN A 32 -2.97 19.20 -6.69
CA ASN A 32 -1.54 18.92 -6.87
C ASN A 32 -1.12 17.62 -6.16
N TYR A 33 -1.82 17.26 -5.08
CA TYR A 33 -1.57 16.06 -4.28
C TYR A 33 -2.86 15.25 -4.11
N PRO A 34 -3.43 14.74 -5.22
CA PRO A 34 -4.63 13.93 -5.15
C PRO A 34 -4.31 12.52 -4.65
N GLY A 35 -5.35 11.87 -4.12
CA GLY A 35 -5.32 10.44 -3.84
C GLY A 35 -4.54 10.06 -2.59
N TRP A 36 -4.01 8.84 -2.62
CA TRP A 36 -3.34 8.17 -1.52
C TRP A 36 -1.84 8.35 -1.61
N HIS A 37 -1.20 8.41 -0.46
CA HIS A 37 0.23 8.64 -0.32
C HIS A 37 0.81 7.56 0.59
N LEU A 38 1.89 6.92 0.17
CA LEU A 38 2.55 5.82 0.87
C LEU A 38 4.01 6.17 1.16
N ASN A 39 4.45 5.86 2.37
CA ASN A 39 5.85 5.72 2.76
C ASN A 39 5.98 4.50 3.67
N ALA A 40 7.18 3.92 3.76
CA ALA A 40 7.51 2.89 4.72
C ALA A 40 9.00 2.96 5.05
N ASP A 41 9.38 2.48 6.23
CA ASP A 41 10.80 2.25 6.54
C ASP A 41 11.32 1.00 5.77
N PRO A 42 12.64 0.73 5.76
CA PRO A 42 13.19 -0.40 5.02
C PRO A 42 12.54 -1.75 5.39
N ASP A 43 12.26 -1.97 6.67
CA ASP A 43 11.62 -3.21 7.15
C ASP A 43 10.15 -3.29 6.70
N GLY A 44 9.44 -2.16 6.66
CA GLY A 44 8.08 -2.04 6.17
C GLY A 44 7.99 -2.27 4.66
N CYS A 45 8.96 -1.78 3.89
CA CYS A 45 9.06 -2.04 2.46
C CYS A 45 9.27 -3.54 2.19
N HIS A 46 10.22 -4.16 2.90
CA HIS A 46 10.43 -5.60 2.81
C HIS A 46 9.15 -6.37 3.19
N SER A 47 8.50 -5.98 4.28
CA SER A 47 7.28 -6.62 4.76
C SER A 47 6.16 -6.58 3.73
N LEU A 48 5.94 -5.43 3.09
CA LEU A 48 4.93 -5.26 2.05
C LEU A 48 5.23 -6.11 0.81
N LEU A 49 6.49 -6.15 0.36
CA LEU A 49 6.89 -6.98 -0.79
C LEU A 49 6.66 -8.47 -0.50
N ALA A 50 7.04 -8.92 0.70
CA ALA A 50 6.80 -10.30 1.13
C ALA A 50 5.30 -10.63 1.21
N LEU A 51 4.46 -9.68 1.64
CA LEU A 51 3.01 -9.84 1.63
C LEU A 51 2.47 -9.97 0.20
N LEU A 52 2.95 -9.14 -0.73
CA LEU A 52 2.55 -9.22 -2.14
C LEU A 52 2.94 -10.56 -2.77
N ASP A 53 4.15 -11.07 -2.50
CA ASP A 53 4.58 -12.40 -2.94
C ASP A 53 3.68 -13.51 -2.37
N ALA A 54 3.30 -13.39 -1.11
CA ALA A 54 2.42 -14.36 -0.45
C ALA A 54 1.01 -14.35 -1.06
N LEU A 55 0.40 -13.18 -1.24
CA LEU A 55 -0.92 -13.03 -1.85
C LEU A 55 -0.98 -13.58 -3.28
N VAL A 56 0.07 -13.33 -4.08
CA VAL A 56 0.17 -13.87 -5.45
C VAL A 56 0.31 -15.38 -5.44
N THR A 57 1.08 -15.93 -4.51
CA THR A 57 1.24 -17.39 -4.38
C THR A 57 -0.09 -18.06 -3.99
N ASP A 58 -0.90 -17.38 -3.18
CA ASP A 58 -2.22 -17.84 -2.76
C ASP A 58 -3.28 -17.72 -3.88
N GLY A 59 -3.00 -16.95 -4.94
CA GLY A 59 -3.83 -16.81 -6.15
C GLY A 59 -4.94 -15.76 -6.05
N ASP A 60 -5.65 -15.70 -4.93
CA ASP A 60 -6.61 -14.66 -4.57
C ASP A 60 -6.61 -14.51 -3.04
N GLY A 61 -6.73 -13.31 -2.52
CA GLY A 61 -6.77 -13.12 -1.08
C GLY A 61 -6.61 -11.70 -0.61
N SER A 62 -6.80 -11.51 0.70
CA SER A 62 -6.60 -10.21 1.34
C SER A 62 -5.91 -10.32 2.69
N ARG A 63 -5.16 -9.28 3.05
CA ARG A 63 -4.61 -9.11 4.41
C ARG A 63 -4.77 -7.68 4.88
N ALA A 64 -4.95 -7.56 6.19
CA ALA A 64 -4.96 -6.28 6.87
C ALA A 64 -3.53 -5.91 7.29
N ILE A 65 -3.15 -4.68 6.97
CA ILE A 65 -1.90 -4.02 7.32
C ILE A 65 -2.24 -2.94 8.34
N ALA A 66 -1.53 -2.90 9.46
CA ALA A 66 -1.60 -1.80 10.41
C ALA A 66 -0.90 -0.58 9.83
N ILE A 67 -1.57 0.56 9.84
CA ILE A 67 -1.06 1.82 9.32
C ILE A 67 -0.62 2.71 10.48
N THR A 68 0.58 3.26 10.34
CA THR A 68 1.11 4.29 11.24
C THR A 68 0.86 5.65 10.62
N ALA A 69 0.38 6.61 11.41
CA ALA A 69 0.25 8.00 10.95
C ALA A 69 1.58 8.53 10.39
N PRO A 70 1.57 9.30 9.29
CA PRO A 70 2.79 9.87 8.73
C PRO A 70 3.46 10.83 9.73
N THR A 71 4.77 10.74 9.80
CA THR A 71 5.65 11.66 10.52
C THR A 71 5.68 13.03 9.88
N LYS A 72 6.17 14.03 10.63
CA LYS A 72 6.37 15.38 10.09
C LYS A 72 7.32 15.40 8.89
N VAL A 73 8.32 14.53 8.85
CA VAL A 73 9.29 14.48 7.74
C VAL A 73 8.58 14.04 6.45
N GLU A 74 7.79 12.97 6.52
CA GLU A 74 7.01 12.45 5.38
C GLU A 74 5.97 13.47 4.86
N LEU A 75 5.46 14.34 5.74
CA LEU A 75 4.48 15.37 5.36
C LEU A 75 5.11 16.60 4.70
N VAL A 76 6.41 16.85 4.86
CA VAL A 76 7.11 18.04 4.31
C VAL A 76 7.49 17.82 2.85
N VAL A 77 6.56 17.30 2.05
CA VAL A 77 6.76 17.17 0.61
C VAL A 77 6.86 18.57 -0.04
N PRO A 78 7.78 18.77 -1.00
CA PRO A 78 7.95 20.05 -1.69
C PRO A 78 6.62 20.53 -2.25
N ASN A 79 6.37 21.84 -2.24
CA ASN A 79 5.17 22.49 -2.77
C ASN A 79 3.82 22.10 -2.13
N ASN A 80 3.80 21.31 -1.04
CA ASN A 80 2.58 21.07 -0.27
C ASN A 80 2.56 21.78 1.09
N ARG A 81 2.39 23.11 1.06
CA ARG A 81 2.17 23.95 2.26
C ARG A 81 3.23 23.80 3.37
N ARG A 82 4.43 23.29 3.04
CA ARG A 82 5.55 23.02 3.96
C ARG A 82 5.16 22.08 5.12
N GLY A 83 4.43 21.00 4.80
CA GLY A 83 4.00 20.00 5.79
C GLY A 83 2.87 20.44 6.73
N ARG A 84 2.16 21.52 6.37
CA ARG A 84 1.00 22.03 7.12
C ARG A 84 -0.34 21.72 6.45
N ALA A 85 -0.34 21.06 5.30
CA ALA A 85 -1.58 20.64 4.65
C ALA A 85 -2.32 19.66 5.57
N ALA A 86 -3.63 19.87 5.78
CA ALA A 86 -4.44 18.92 6.52
C ALA A 86 -4.45 17.56 5.81
N TRP A 87 -4.46 16.48 6.60
CA TRP A 87 -4.40 15.12 6.10
C TRP A 87 -5.21 14.18 6.99
N VAL A 88 -5.55 13.02 6.44
CA VAL A 88 -6.19 11.90 7.15
C VAL A 88 -5.44 10.61 6.86
N ALA A 89 -5.35 9.73 7.86
CA ALA A 89 -4.76 8.41 7.73
C ALA A 89 -5.72 7.37 8.31
N PRO A 90 -5.91 6.21 7.64
CA PRO A 90 -6.63 5.09 8.20
C PRO A 90 -5.79 4.42 9.30
N GLU A 91 -6.42 3.66 10.19
CA GLU A 91 -5.69 2.79 11.12
C GLU A 91 -5.23 1.49 10.46
N LYS A 92 -5.94 1.06 9.40
CA LYS A 92 -5.69 -0.19 8.70
C LYS A 92 -5.91 -0.04 7.20
N LEU A 93 -5.09 -0.74 6.43
CA LEU A 93 -5.27 -0.98 5.01
C LEU A 93 -5.59 -2.46 4.81
N ARG A 94 -6.71 -2.77 4.14
CA ARG A 94 -6.93 -4.08 3.55
C ARG A 94 -6.32 -4.07 2.16
N LEU A 95 -5.31 -4.90 1.94
CA LEU A 95 -4.72 -5.13 0.63
C LEU A 95 -5.27 -6.44 0.08
N THR A 96 -5.91 -6.37 -1.07
CA THR A 96 -6.49 -7.52 -1.79
C THR A 96 -5.75 -7.71 -3.11
N PHE A 97 -5.32 -8.93 -3.38
CA PHE A 97 -4.89 -9.35 -4.71
C PHE A 97 -6.00 -10.16 -5.35
N SER A 98 -6.40 -9.80 -6.56
CA SER A 98 -7.43 -10.48 -7.34
C SER A 98 -6.85 -11.13 -8.59
N THR A 99 -7.47 -12.23 -9.01
CA THR A 99 -7.23 -12.87 -10.31
C THR A 99 -7.80 -12.07 -11.50
N THR A 100 -8.56 -10.99 -11.26
CA THR A 100 -8.94 -10.05 -12.32
C THR A 100 -7.74 -9.15 -12.64
N ASP A 101 -7.05 -9.46 -13.75
CA ASP A 101 -5.74 -8.89 -14.10
C ASP A 101 -5.65 -7.36 -14.02
N ASP A 102 -6.65 -6.62 -14.52
CA ASP A 102 -6.59 -5.16 -14.61
C ASP A 102 -7.26 -4.42 -13.44
N LEU A 103 -7.69 -5.15 -12.40
CA LEU A 103 -8.38 -4.59 -11.25
C LEU A 103 -7.52 -3.51 -10.57
N TRP A 104 -8.12 -2.34 -10.39
CA TRP A 104 -7.61 -1.28 -9.53
C TRP A 104 -8.78 -0.62 -8.82
N SER A 105 -8.83 -0.74 -7.49
CA SER A 105 -9.81 -0.07 -6.64
C SER A 105 -9.11 0.48 -5.42
N PHE A 106 -9.18 1.80 -5.20
CA PHE A 106 -8.68 2.43 -3.98
C PHE A 106 -9.59 3.60 -3.55
N PRO A 107 -10.80 3.31 -3.03
CA PRO A 107 -11.74 4.34 -2.60
C PRO A 107 -11.18 5.19 -1.45
N ALA A 108 -11.89 6.28 -1.13
CA ALA A 108 -11.46 7.25 -0.12
C ALA A 108 -11.73 6.79 1.33
N ASP A 109 -12.38 5.63 1.52
CA ASP A 109 -12.75 5.10 2.83
C ASP A 109 -11.54 4.92 3.75
N LEU A 110 -11.74 5.14 5.05
CA LEU A 110 -10.66 5.10 6.06
C LEU A 110 -10.76 3.90 7.02
N ALA A 111 -11.88 3.17 7.04
CA ALA A 111 -12.18 2.20 8.11
C ALA A 111 -12.79 0.87 7.62
N PRO A 112 -11.97 -0.05 7.08
CA PRO A 112 -10.57 0.14 6.71
C PRO A 112 -10.45 0.84 5.34
N ALA A 113 -9.29 1.43 5.07
CA ALA A 113 -8.94 1.72 3.67
C ALA A 113 -8.79 0.38 2.94
N ALA A 114 -9.21 0.31 1.67
CA ALA A 114 -9.15 -0.90 0.85
C ALA A 114 -8.43 -0.61 -0.46
N LEU A 115 -7.37 -1.38 -0.73
CA LEU A 115 -6.68 -1.38 -2.02
C LEU A 115 -6.84 -2.77 -2.63
N ASP A 116 -7.58 -2.85 -3.73
CA ASP A 116 -7.74 -4.07 -4.52
C ASP A 116 -6.96 -3.92 -5.82
N ILE A 117 -6.07 -4.89 -6.10
CA ILE A 117 -5.21 -4.88 -7.28
C ILE A 117 -5.22 -6.22 -8.03
N GLY A 118 -5.13 -6.14 -9.35
CA GLY A 118 -4.84 -7.27 -10.22
C GLY A 118 -3.37 -7.36 -10.64
N ALA A 119 -3.03 -8.42 -11.38
CA ALA A 119 -1.67 -8.71 -11.83
C ALA A 119 -1.01 -7.58 -12.64
N VAL A 120 -1.77 -6.81 -13.43
CA VAL A 120 -1.25 -5.68 -14.25
C VAL A 120 -0.64 -4.59 -13.37
N TRP A 121 -1.19 -4.36 -12.19
CA TRP A 121 -0.73 -3.29 -11.28
C TRP A 121 0.33 -3.75 -10.29
N LEU A 122 0.52 -5.06 -10.15
CA LEU A 122 1.44 -5.65 -9.19
C LEU A 122 2.89 -5.18 -9.41
N ALA A 123 3.36 -5.18 -10.66
CA ALA A 123 4.73 -4.74 -10.97
C ALA A 123 4.95 -3.28 -10.57
N ALA A 124 4.02 -2.39 -10.93
CA ALA A 124 4.11 -0.97 -10.59
C ALA A 124 4.04 -0.71 -9.08
N LEU A 125 3.23 -1.49 -8.34
CA LEU A 125 3.17 -1.41 -6.88
C LEU A 125 4.48 -1.90 -6.23
N ARG A 126 5.04 -3.02 -6.71
CA ARG A 126 6.34 -3.53 -6.24
C ARG A 126 7.46 -2.52 -6.47
N ASP A 127 7.54 -1.96 -7.67
CA ASP A 127 8.54 -0.96 -8.04
C ASP A 127 8.41 0.32 -7.18
N GLY A 128 7.16 0.71 -6.86
CA GLY A 128 6.87 1.78 -5.91
C GLY A 128 7.45 1.54 -4.53
N ILE A 129 7.16 0.37 -3.96
CA ILE A 129 7.59 -0.01 -2.60
C ILE A 129 9.12 -0.21 -2.54
N ASP A 130 9.71 -0.91 -3.52
CA ASP A 130 11.15 -1.13 -3.61
C ASP A 130 11.95 0.17 -3.88
N GLY A 131 11.29 1.16 -4.48
CA GLY A 131 11.84 2.50 -4.74
C GLY A 131 12.01 3.36 -3.48
N ILE A 132 11.09 3.26 -2.51
CA ILE A 132 11.08 4.07 -1.27
C ILE A 132 12.45 4.08 -0.57
N PRO A 133 13.04 2.94 -0.17
CA PRO A 133 14.30 2.95 0.58
C PRO A 133 15.50 3.39 -0.28
N LYS A 134 15.34 3.47 -1.61
CA LYS A 134 16.38 3.88 -2.57
C LYS A 134 16.32 5.37 -2.90
N GLY A 135 15.45 6.12 -2.23
CA GLY A 135 15.21 7.53 -2.54
C GLY A 135 14.51 7.74 -3.88
N ARG A 136 13.77 6.73 -4.37
CA ARG A 136 13.04 6.77 -5.65
C ARG A 136 11.54 6.81 -5.36
N GLY A 137 10.91 7.95 -5.65
CA GLY A 137 9.47 8.13 -5.52
C GLY A 137 9.01 9.35 -6.31
N ASP A 138 7.96 10.03 -5.84
CA ASP A 138 7.33 11.20 -6.48
C ASP A 138 6.68 10.88 -7.83
N TYR A 139 6.16 9.67 -7.93
CA TYR A 139 5.27 9.25 -9.00
C TYR A 139 4.07 8.52 -8.41
N CYS A 140 3.03 8.37 -9.23
CA CYS A 140 1.81 7.69 -8.82
C CYS A 140 1.42 6.59 -9.79
N ILE A 141 0.73 5.59 -9.25
CA ILE A 141 0.17 4.47 -9.99
C ILE A 141 -1.35 4.42 -9.79
N GLY A 142 -2.02 3.63 -10.63
CA GLY A 142 -3.47 3.46 -10.57
C GLY A 142 -4.25 4.34 -11.53
N ARG A 143 -5.59 4.25 -11.41
CA ARG A 143 -6.55 4.99 -12.25
C ARG A 143 -7.43 5.90 -11.40
N GLY A 144 -7.98 6.94 -12.05
CA GLY A 144 -8.89 7.92 -11.43
C GLY A 144 -8.16 8.96 -10.57
N ASP A 145 -8.94 9.62 -9.72
CA ASP A 145 -8.44 10.71 -8.87
C ASP A 145 -7.74 10.19 -7.61
N LEU A 146 -8.04 8.96 -7.18
CA LEU A 146 -7.47 8.35 -5.98
C LEU A 146 -6.30 7.41 -6.30
N ARG A 147 -5.35 7.92 -7.10
CA ARG A 147 -4.08 7.23 -7.39
C ARG A 147 -3.23 7.08 -6.13
N LEU A 148 -2.32 6.11 -6.15
CA LEU A 148 -1.36 5.90 -5.06
C LEU A 148 -0.02 6.52 -5.43
N ARG A 149 0.50 7.41 -4.59
CA ARG A 149 1.80 8.07 -4.74
C ARG A 149 2.81 7.56 -3.71
N PHE A 150 4.05 7.36 -4.14
CA PHE A 150 5.14 6.91 -3.27
C PHE A 150 6.07 8.06 -2.88
N TRP A 151 6.50 8.08 -1.62
CA TRP A 151 7.43 9.07 -1.06
C TRP A 151 8.59 8.36 -0.35
N TRP A 152 9.75 9.01 -0.27
CA TRP A 152 10.95 8.53 0.41
C TRP A 152 11.37 9.47 1.54
#